data_AF-A0A382B2H2-F1
#
_entry.id   AF-A0A382B2H2-F1
#
_cell.length_a   1.000
_cell.length_b   1.000
_cell.length_c   1.000
_cell.angle_alpha   90.00
_cell.angle_beta   90.00
_cell.angle_gamma   90.00
#
_symmetry.space_group_name_H-M   'P 1'
#
loop_
_entity.id
_entity.type
_entity.pdbx_description
1 polymer ?
#
loop_
_entity_poly.entity_id
_entity_poly.type
_entity_poly.pdbx_seq_one_letter_code
_entity_poly.pdbx_strand_id
1 'polypeptide(L)'
;MQHTPLYQAHVDLGARMVDFGGWSMPISYGSQISEHHTVRRGAGVFDVSHMTILDFKGTEVGSFLRRVLANDVSKLQSEGQALYSCMLREDGGILDDLIVYWFGGERFRIISNAATCTKDLAWFREVASGTAVEIDQRKDLAMLAVQGPRAREIVAKSILHSKKCLALGPFFSTQIGNYMLARTGYTGEDGFEVILPAKNVCGFWEALLKHGVVPCGLG
;
A
#
# COMPACT_ATOMS: atom_id res chain seq x y z
N MET A 1 -7.88 8.09 -18.58
CA MET A 1 -7.70 7.56 -17.21
C MET A 1 -6.79 6.35 -17.28
N GLN A 2 -5.95 6.16 -16.26
CA GLN A 2 -5.12 4.96 -16.08
C GLN A 2 -5.96 3.82 -15.50
N HIS A 3 -5.56 2.57 -15.73
CA HIS A 3 -6.27 1.38 -15.25
C HIS A 3 -5.35 0.52 -14.39
N THR A 4 -5.86 0.03 -13.26
CA THR A 4 -5.16 -1.00 -12.48
C THR A 4 -5.22 -2.34 -13.20
N PRO A 5 -4.37 -3.31 -12.83
CA PRO A 5 -4.48 -4.66 -13.40
C PRO A 5 -5.82 -5.35 -13.11
N LEU A 6 -6.58 -4.89 -12.11
CA LEU A 6 -7.90 -5.42 -11.74
C LEU A 6 -9.07 -4.69 -12.42
N TYR A 7 -8.81 -3.71 -13.29
CA TYR A 7 -9.87 -2.91 -13.93
C TYR A 7 -10.99 -3.77 -14.54
N GLN A 8 -10.63 -4.80 -15.31
CA GLN A 8 -11.65 -5.66 -15.93
C GLN A 8 -12.44 -6.46 -14.89
N ALA A 9 -11.78 -6.95 -13.83
CA ALA A 9 -12.46 -7.65 -12.74
C ALA A 9 -13.49 -6.74 -12.03
N HIS A 10 -13.19 -5.45 -11.88
CA HIS A 10 -14.12 -4.48 -11.32
C HIS A 10 -15.36 -4.28 -12.22
N VAL A 11 -15.13 -4.13 -13.53
CA VAL A 11 -16.21 -3.99 -14.53
C VAL A 11 -17.09 -5.24 -14.56
N ASP A 12 -16.49 -6.42 -14.56
CA ASP A 12 -17.21 -7.71 -14.59
C ASP A 12 -18.05 -7.93 -13.33
N LEU A 13 -17.63 -7.36 -12.19
CA LEU A 13 -18.39 -7.35 -10.94
C LEU A 13 -19.48 -6.26 -10.89
N GLY A 14 -19.68 -5.51 -11.98
CA GLY A 14 -20.69 -4.45 -12.06
C GLY A 14 -20.35 -3.23 -11.21
N ALA A 15 -19.07 -2.99 -10.92
CA ALA A 15 -18.66 -1.85 -10.12
C ALA A 15 -19.01 -0.52 -10.80
N ARG A 16 -19.40 0.46 -9.99
CA ARG A 16 -19.56 1.83 -10.46
C ARG A 16 -18.18 2.49 -10.54
N MET A 17 -17.67 2.68 -11.75
CA MET A 17 -16.34 3.26 -11.99
C MET A 17 -16.39 4.80 -11.97
N VAL A 18 -15.37 5.43 -11.39
CA VAL A 18 -15.19 6.90 -11.32
C VAL A 18 -13.74 7.28 -11.63
N ASP A 19 -13.50 8.57 -11.92
CA ASP A 19 -12.15 9.13 -11.95
C ASP A 19 -11.66 9.42 -10.53
N PHE A 20 -10.56 8.81 -10.13
CA PHE A 20 -9.88 9.03 -8.87
C PHE A 20 -8.39 9.29 -9.11
N GLY A 21 -7.96 10.55 -9.02
CA GLY A 21 -6.56 10.92 -9.24
C GLY A 21 -6.03 10.54 -10.63
N GLY A 22 -6.89 10.54 -11.66
CA GLY A 22 -6.55 10.13 -13.02
C GLY A 22 -6.68 8.63 -13.29
N TRP A 23 -7.11 7.83 -12.31
CA TRP A 23 -7.36 6.39 -12.42
C TRP A 23 -8.85 6.08 -12.51
N SER A 24 -9.21 5.07 -13.32
CA SER A 24 -10.58 4.55 -13.32
C SER A 24 -10.73 3.51 -12.22
N MET A 25 -11.39 3.88 -11.12
CA MET A 25 -11.49 3.09 -9.89
C MET A 25 -12.96 2.84 -9.51
N PRO A 26 -13.27 1.71 -8.84
CA PRO A 26 -14.61 1.44 -8.35
C PRO A 26 -14.93 2.33 -7.13
N ILE A 27 -15.97 3.18 -7.22
CA ILE A 27 -16.46 3.89 -6.03
C ILE A 27 -17.30 2.99 -5.12
N SER A 28 -17.96 2.00 -5.71
CA SER A 28 -18.72 0.95 -5.00
C SER A 28 -19.07 -0.20 -5.94
N TYR A 29 -19.38 -1.37 -5.38
CA TYR A 29 -19.91 -2.54 -6.07
C TYR A 29 -21.43 -2.71 -5.90
N GLY A 30 -22.06 -1.77 -5.19
CA GLY A 30 -23.52 -1.62 -5.17
C GLY A 30 -24.01 -0.69 -4.06
N SER A 31 -23.43 -0.81 -2.86
CA SER A 31 -23.81 0.00 -1.70
C SER A 31 -22.61 0.25 -0.79
N GLN A 32 -22.13 1.49 -0.76
CA GLN A 32 -21.03 1.95 0.10
C GLN A 32 -21.32 1.66 1.59
N ILE A 33 -22.58 1.79 2.02
CA ILE A 33 -22.99 1.46 3.39
C ILE A 33 -22.81 -0.03 3.68
N SER A 34 -23.19 -0.89 2.74
CA SER A 34 -23.01 -2.34 2.88
C SER A 34 -21.54 -2.74 2.88
N GLU A 35 -20.74 -2.14 2.00
CA GLU A 35 -19.29 -2.34 1.91
C GLU A 35 -18.60 -1.90 3.22
N HIS A 36 -18.95 -0.73 3.74
CA HIS A 36 -18.50 -0.24 5.04
C HIS A 36 -18.82 -1.22 6.18
N HIS A 37 -20.07 -1.67 6.30
CA HIS A 37 -20.45 -2.64 7.33
C HIS A 37 -19.75 -3.98 7.17
N THR A 38 -19.43 -4.37 5.94
CA THR A 38 -18.69 -5.60 5.65
C THR A 38 -17.27 -5.53 6.20
N VAL A 39 -16.58 -4.41 6.04
CA VAL A 39 -15.26 -4.19 6.66
C VAL A 39 -15.37 -4.20 8.18
N ARG A 40 -16.37 -3.52 8.75
CA ARG A 40 -16.57 -3.45 10.21
C ARG A 40 -16.88 -4.80 10.88
N ARG A 41 -17.55 -5.71 10.16
CA ARG A 41 -18.11 -6.95 10.74
C ARG A 41 -17.44 -8.22 10.21
N GLY A 42 -16.64 -8.12 9.14
CA GLY A 42 -16.10 -9.26 8.41
C GLY A 42 -14.74 -8.97 7.79
N ALA A 43 -14.68 -9.02 6.46
CA ALA A 43 -13.48 -8.71 5.69
C ALA A 43 -13.87 -8.12 4.33
N GLY A 44 -13.34 -6.94 4.02
CA GLY A 44 -13.40 -6.32 2.71
C GLY A 44 -12.03 -6.27 2.04
N VAL A 45 -12.01 -6.20 0.70
CA VAL A 45 -10.79 -5.95 -0.07
C VAL A 45 -10.96 -4.71 -0.94
N PHE A 46 -9.96 -3.84 -0.90
CA PHE A 46 -9.85 -2.65 -1.72
C PHE A 46 -8.70 -2.83 -2.71
N ASP A 47 -8.94 -2.50 -3.97
CA ASP A 47 -7.86 -2.32 -4.94
C ASP A 47 -7.19 -0.97 -4.75
N VAL A 48 -5.99 -0.99 -4.19
CA VAL A 48 -5.16 0.20 -3.97
C VAL A 48 -3.92 0.20 -4.88
N SER A 49 -3.98 -0.52 -6.00
CA SER A 49 -2.86 -0.59 -6.96
C SER A 49 -2.59 0.72 -7.70
N HIS A 50 -3.43 1.73 -7.51
CA HIS A 50 -3.20 3.09 -7.97
C HIS A 50 -2.14 3.83 -7.13
N MET A 51 -1.89 3.38 -5.88
CA MET A 51 -0.86 3.94 -5.00
C MET A 51 0.53 3.81 -5.60
N THR A 52 1.43 4.74 -5.25
CA THR A 52 2.80 4.72 -5.74
C THR A 52 3.70 3.96 -4.79
N ILE A 53 4.40 2.95 -5.29
CA ILE A 53 5.41 2.21 -4.54
C ILE A 53 6.81 2.63 -5.02
N LEU A 54 7.61 3.14 -4.11
CA LEU A 54 8.97 3.62 -4.36
C LEU A 54 9.97 2.85 -3.50
N ASP A 55 10.97 2.23 -4.10
CA ASP A 55 12.10 1.64 -3.39
C ASP A 55 13.27 2.62 -3.36
N PHE A 56 13.90 2.75 -2.19
CA PHE A 56 15.07 3.60 -1.97
C PHE A 56 16.26 2.75 -1.53
N LYS A 57 17.43 2.99 -2.12
CA LYS A 57 18.69 2.30 -1.79
C LYS A 57 19.87 3.26 -1.81
N GLY A 58 20.89 2.96 -1.00
CA GLY A 58 22.17 3.68 -1.00
C GLY A 58 22.56 4.29 0.33
N THR A 59 23.84 4.65 0.46
CA THR A 59 24.48 4.99 1.75
C THR A 59 23.92 6.20 2.46
N GLU A 60 23.23 7.06 1.72
CA GLU A 60 22.67 8.31 2.22
C GLU A 60 21.15 8.28 2.37
N VAL A 61 20.48 7.14 2.14
CA VAL A 61 18.99 7.09 2.20
C VAL A 61 18.47 7.49 3.57
N GLY A 62 19.11 7.04 4.65
CA GLY A 62 18.69 7.37 6.00
C GLY A 62 18.73 8.86 6.29
N SER A 63 19.82 9.55 5.95
CA SER A 63 19.95 11.00 6.13
C SER A 63 19.03 11.78 5.19
N PHE A 64 18.92 11.35 3.93
CA PHE A 64 18.00 11.90 2.96
C PHE A 64 16.55 11.85 3.44
N LEU A 65 16.08 10.70 3.92
CA LEU A 65 14.70 10.54 4.41
C LEU A 65 14.43 11.41 5.64
N ARG A 66 15.40 11.56 6.55
CA ARG A 66 15.29 12.47 7.71
C ARG A 66 15.27 13.95 7.33
N ARG A 67 15.71 14.32 6.13
CA ARG A 67 15.63 15.68 5.59
C ARG A 67 14.25 15.97 4.97
N VAL A 68 13.68 15.00 4.25
CA VAL A 68 12.42 15.22 3.49
C VAL A 68 11.16 14.87 4.27
N LEU A 69 11.26 14.00 5.28
CA LEU A 69 10.14 13.57 6.10
C LEU A 69 10.09 14.32 7.43
N ALA A 70 8.89 14.67 7.88
CA ALA A 70 8.66 15.30 9.17
C ALA A 70 8.89 14.35 10.36
N ASN A 71 8.72 13.04 10.16
CA ASN A 71 9.01 12.02 11.17
C ASN A 71 10.42 11.45 10.99
N ASP A 72 10.91 10.72 12.00
CA ASP A 72 12.31 10.27 12.04
C ASP A 72 12.44 8.77 11.74
N VAL A 73 12.95 8.44 10.55
CA VAL A 73 13.20 7.05 10.13
C VAL A 73 14.28 6.33 10.94
N SER A 74 15.09 7.04 11.73
CA SER A 74 16.03 6.37 12.67
C SER A 74 15.32 5.63 13.81
N LYS A 75 14.02 5.89 14.02
CA LYS A 75 13.17 5.12 14.94
C LYS A 75 12.81 3.72 14.40
N LEU A 76 13.04 3.45 13.12
CA LEU A 76 12.86 2.14 12.52
C LEU A 76 14.09 1.27 12.88
N GLN A 77 13.97 0.55 14.00
CA GLN A 77 15.05 -0.22 14.62
C GLN A 77 14.96 -1.73 14.34
N SER A 78 13.85 -2.21 13.74
CA SER A 78 13.68 -3.62 13.36
C SER A 78 13.26 -3.75 11.90
N GLU A 79 13.83 -4.72 11.20
CA GLU A 79 13.47 -5.00 9.81
C GLU A 79 11.96 -5.21 9.67
N GLY A 80 11.39 -4.58 8.66
CA GLY A 80 9.96 -4.58 8.37
C GLY A 80 9.19 -3.47 9.08
N GLN A 81 9.77 -2.76 10.06
CA GLN A 81 9.08 -1.63 10.71
C GLN A 81 8.73 -0.54 9.71
N ALA A 82 7.61 0.11 9.99
CA ALA A 82 7.11 1.22 9.24
C ALA A 82 6.75 2.41 10.14
N LEU A 83 6.67 3.58 9.56
CA LEU A 83 6.05 4.74 10.19
C LEU A 83 5.27 5.56 9.16
N TYR A 84 4.30 6.29 9.66
CA TYR A 84 3.60 7.32 8.90
C TYR A 84 4.35 8.66 9.03
N SER A 85 4.42 9.42 7.95
CA SER A 85 4.99 10.76 7.95
C SER A 85 4.36 11.64 6.89
N CYS A 86 4.27 12.94 7.17
CA CYS A 86 4.17 13.95 6.13
C CYS A 86 5.54 14.12 5.45
N MET A 87 5.51 14.40 4.15
CA MET A 87 6.63 14.90 3.37
C MET A 87 6.46 16.41 3.20
N LEU A 88 7.51 17.18 3.46
CA LEU A 88 7.44 18.64 3.50
C LEU A 88 8.26 19.28 2.39
N ARG A 89 7.82 20.45 1.94
CA ARG A 89 8.64 21.42 1.19
C ARG A 89 9.57 22.18 2.14
N GLU A 90 10.50 22.93 1.56
CA GLU A 90 11.39 23.84 2.29
C GLU A 90 10.65 24.93 3.09
N ASP A 91 9.47 25.36 2.63
CA ASP A 91 8.62 26.33 3.33
C ASP A 91 7.80 25.73 4.50
N GLY A 92 7.98 24.43 4.79
CA GLY A 92 7.22 23.69 5.79
C GLY A 92 5.81 23.27 5.35
N GLY A 93 5.41 23.60 4.12
CA GLY A 93 4.14 23.17 3.55
C GLY A 93 4.13 21.66 3.25
N ILE A 94 3.01 21.00 3.52
CA ILE A 94 2.84 19.57 3.26
C ILE A 94 2.77 19.33 1.74
N LEU A 95 3.61 18.43 1.24
CA LEU A 95 3.55 17.93 -0.13
C LEU A 95 2.61 16.75 -0.24
N ASP A 96 2.80 15.75 0.62
CA ASP A 96 2.01 14.53 0.69
C ASP A 96 2.15 13.89 2.07
N ASP A 97 1.33 12.90 2.35
CA ASP A 97 1.50 11.95 3.45
C ASP A 97 1.77 10.54 2.92
N LEU A 98 2.53 9.76 3.69
CA LEU A 98 3.03 8.46 3.22
C LEU A 98 3.36 7.51 4.37
N ILE A 99 3.51 6.24 4.02
CA ILE A 99 4.10 5.22 4.91
C ILE A 99 5.47 4.84 4.37
N VAL A 100 6.48 4.86 5.23
CA VAL A 100 7.84 4.39 4.93
C VAL A 100 8.15 3.12 5.71
N TYR A 101 8.65 2.10 5.03
CA TYR A 101 9.08 0.81 5.56
C TYR A 101 10.61 0.71 5.49
N TRP A 102 11.22 0.15 6.53
CA TRP A 102 12.65 -0.16 6.54
C TRP A 102 12.89 -1.66 6.41
N PHE A 103 13.79 -2.06 5.52
CA PHE A 103 14.13 -3.46 5.28
C PHE A 103 15.51 -3.85 5.80
N GLY A 104 16.09 -3.08 6.72
CA GLY A 104 17.46 -3.31 7.18
C GLY A 104 18.50 -2.65 6.28
N GLY A 105 19.59 -2.21 6.90
CA GLY A 105 20.65 -1.46 6.23
C GLY A 105 20.09 -0.19 5.56
N GLU A 106 20.39 -0.03 4.29
CA GLU A 106 20.12 1.19 3.51
C GLU A 106 18.95 1.02 2.54
N ARG A 107 17.99 0.14 2.88
CA ARG A 107 16.86 -0.21 2.02
C ARG A 107 15.56 0.21 2.64
N PHE A 108 14.83 1.06 1.93
CA PHE A 108 13.54 1.56 2.36
C PHE A 108 12.51 1.44 1.24
N ARG A 109 11.24 1.42 1.60
CA ARG A 109 10.14 1.55 0.66
C ARG A 109 9.15 2.59 1.15
N ILE A 110 8.72 3.46 0.25
CA ILE A 110 7.64 4.40 0.49
C ILE A 110 6.43 3.97 -0.31
N ILE A 111 5.26 4.07 0.33
CA ILE A 111 3.96 4.00 -0.33
C ILE A 111 3.30 5.38 -0.18
N SER A 112 3.06 6.07 -1.30
CA SER A 112 2.45 7.41 -1.35
C SER A 112 1.22 7.46 -2.26
N ASN A 113 0.49 8.57 -2.20
CA ASN A 113 -0.80 8.70 -2.88
C ASN A 113 -0.65 8.70 -4.41
N ALA A 114 -1.70 8.25 -5.11
CA ALA A 114 -1.69 8.16 -6.57
C ALA A 114 -1.66 9.54 -7.24
N ALA A 115 -2.45 10.49 -6.72
CA ALA A 115 -2.62 11.82 -7.31
C ALA A 115 -1.35 12.69 -7.23
N THR A 116 -0.47 12.40 -6.28
CA THR A 116 0.77 13.15 -5.99
C THR A 116 2.01 12.51 -6.60
N CYS A 117 1.92 11.27 -7.11
CA CYS A 117 3.01 10.48 -7.67
C CYS A 117 4.07 11.28 -8.47
N THR A 118 3.63 12.03 -9.49
CA THR A 118 4.53 12.79 -10.36
C THR A 118 5.25 13.91 -9.60
N LYS A 119 4.54 14.61 -8.74
CA LYS A 119 5.08 15.70 -7.91
C LYS A 119 6.08 15.14 -6.89
N ASP A 120 5.72 14.05 -6.22
CA ASP A 120 6.55 13.42 -5.19
C ASP A 120 7.85 12.87 -5.77
N LEU A 121 7.77 12.16 -6.90
CA LEU A 121 8.95 11.64 -7.60
C LEU A 121 9.88 12.77 -8.07
N ALA A 122 9.32 13.86 -8.60
CA ALA A 122 10.12 15.01 -9.01
C ALA A 122 10.84 15.62 -7.81
N TRP A 123 10.12 15.83 -6.71
CA TRP A 123 10.67 16.36 -5.46
C TRP A 123 11.78 15.47 -4.88
N PHE A 124 11.54 14.17 -4.76
CA PHE A 124 12.55 13.26 -4.24
C PHE A 124 13.81 13.25 -5.10
N ARG A 125 13.67 13.24 -6.43
CA ARG A 125 14.82 13.27 -7.36
C ARG A 125 15.59 14.58 -7.30
N GLU A 126 14.89 15.70 -7.15
CA GLU A 126 15.51 17.00 -6.97
C GLU A 126 16.35 17.03 -5.69
N VAL A 127 15.78 16.63 -4.56
CA VAL A 127 16.48 16.64 -3.26
C VAL A 127 17.59 15.58 -3.20
N ALA A 128 17.45 14.45 -3.90
CA ALA A 128 18.45 13.39 -3.98
C ALA A 128 19.60 13.71 -4.96
N SER A 129 19.47 14.77 -5.77
CA SER A 129 20.49 15.15 -6.75
C SER A 129 21.85 15.36 -6.08
N GLY A 130 22.88 14.67 -6.59
CA GLY A 130 24.24 14.71 -6.04
C GLY A 130 24.48 13.84 -4.82
N THR A 131 23.50 13.05 -4.37
CA THR A 131 23.64 12.04 -3.32
C THR A 131 23.79 10.63 -3.90
N ALA A 132 24.20 9.67 -3.08
CA ALA A 132 24.24 8.24 -3.42
C ALA A 132 22.88 7.53 -3.28
N VAL A 133 21.75 8.26 -3.34
CA VAL A 133 20.39 7.71 -3.20
C VAL A 133 19.84 7.28 -4.56
N GLU A 134 19.56 5.99 -4.69
CA GLU A 134 18.82 5.41 -5.81
C GLU A 134 17.33 5.33 -5.47
N ILE A 135 16.47 5.72 -6.42
CA ILE A 135 15.02 5.73 -6.28
C ILE A 135 14.40 4.99 -7.46
N ASP A 136 13.72 3.88 -7.18
CA ASP A 136 13.05 3.05 -8.18
C ASP A 136 11.53 3.04 -7.97
N GLN A 137 10.79 3.33 -9.05
CA GLN A 137 9.33 3.26 -9.04
C GLN A 137 8.87 1.86 -9.43
N ARG A 138 8.27 1.15 -8.49
CA ARG A 138 7.89 -0.26 -8.62
C ARG A 138 6.55 -0.47 -9.32
N LYS A 139 6.49 -0.08 -10.61
CA LYS A 139 5.32 -0.29 -11.49
C LYS A 139 5.03 -1.76 -11.79
N ASP A 140 5.95 -2.65 -11.47
CA ASP A 140 5.80 -4.10 -11.59
C ASP A 140 4.99 -4.72 -10.42
N LEU A 141 4.66 -3.93 -9.40
CA LEU A 141 3.88 -4.34 -8.24
C LEU A 141 2.45 -3.81 -8.31
N ALA A 142 1.55 -4.54 -7.66
CA ALA A 142 0.19 -4.14 -7.35
C ALA A 142 -0.02 -4.21 -5.83
N MET A 143 -1.13 -3.65 -5.36
CA MET A 143 -1.39 -3.56 -3.92
C MET A 143 -2.88 -3.72 -3.61
N LEU A 144 -3.18 -4.58 -2.64
CA LEU A 144 -4.54 -4.81 -2.14
C LEU A 144 -4.59 -4.54 -0.65
N ALA A 145 -5.58 -3.78 -0.19
CA ALA A 145 -5.85 -3.63 1.23
C ALA A 145 -6.98 -4.59 1.62
N VAL A 146 -6.67 -5.61 2.42
CA VAL A 146 -7.64 -6.58 2.96
C VAL A 146 -7.89 -6.23 4.42
N GLN A 147 -9.08 -5.74 4.72
CA GLN A 147 -9.37 -5.01 5.96
C GLN A 147 -10.63 -5.56 6.65
N GLY A 148 -10.62 -5.58 7.98
CA GLY A 148 -11.72 -6.06 8.80
C GLY A 148 -11.28 -7.12 9.82
N PRO A 149 -12.08 -7.39 10.86
CA PRO A 149 -11.71 -8.28 11.97
C PRO A 149 -11.37 -9.71 11.54
N ARG A 150 -11.85 -10.17 10.37
CA ARG A 150 -11.57 -11.50 9.83
C ARG A 150 -10.47 -11.52 8.75
N ALA A 151 -9.99 -10.36 8.30
CA ALA A 151 -9.11 -10.23 7.14
C ALA A 151 -7.81 -11.02 7.29
N ARG A 152 -7.08 -10.80 8.40
CA ARG A 152 -5.77 -11.42 8.63
C ARG A 152 -5.83 -12.93 8.73
N GLU A 153 -6.87 -13.45 9.36
CA GLU A 153 -7.08 -14.89 9.48
C GLU A 153 -7.31 -15.52 8.10
N ILE A 154 -8.18 -14.93 7.28
CA ILE A 154 -8.48 -15.43 5.93
C ILE A 154 -7.21 -15.43 5.08
N VAL A 155 -6.49 -14.31 5.01
CA VAL A 155 -5.25 -14.18 4.22
C VAL A 155 -4.20 -15.19 4.69
N ALA A 156 -3.93 -15.26 6.00
CA ALA A 156 -2.87 -16.10 6.54
C ALA A 156 -3.16 -17.60 6.39
N LYS A 157 -4.39 -18.03 6.69
CA LYS A 157 -4.74 -19.46 6.77
C LYS A 157 -5.25 -20.03 5.46
N SER A 158 -6.04 -19.26 4.71
CA SER A 158 -6.78 -19.77 3.54
C SER A 158 -6.07 -19.48 2.23
N ILE A 159 -5.22 -18.45 2.19
CA ILE A 159 -4.57 -18.01 0.95
C ILE A 159 -3.06 -18.29 0.99
N LEU A 160 -2.37 -17.81 2.03
CA LEU A 160 -0.91 -17.94 2.11
C LEU A 160 -0.43 -19.19 2.83
N HIS A 161 -1.32 -19.84 3.60
CA HIS A 161 -0.99 -20.96 4.48
C HIS A 161 0.25 -20.71 5.36
N SER A 162 0.41 -19.48 5.85
CA SER A 162 1.59 -19.06 6.62
C SER A 162 1.21 -18.25 7.85
N LYS A 163 1.61 -18.77 9.03
CA LYS A 163 1.41 -18.10 10.32
C LYS A 163 2.37 -16.93 10.56
N LYS A 164 3.42 -16.77 9.73
CA LYS A 164 4.44 -15.73 9.91
C LYS A 164 3.84 -14.32 9.90
N CYS A 165 2.86 -14.05 9.04
CA CYS A 165 2.18 -12.76 8.98
C CYS A 165 1.24 -12.49 10.19
N LEU A 166 0.78 -13.53 10.90
CA LEU A 166 -0.07 -13.37 12.09
C LEU A 166 0.72 -12.82 13.30
N ALA A 167 2.04 -13.01 13.31
CA ALA A 167 2.92 -12.46 14.33
C ALA A 167 3.23 -10.96 14.15
N LEU A 168 2.79 -10.34 13.04
CA LEU A 168 3.06 -8.93 12.78
C LEU A 168 2.37 -8.00 13.79
N GLY A 169 3.17 -7.13 14.42
CA GLY A 169 2.68 -5.94 15.11
C GLY A 169 2.11 -4.91 14.12
N PRO A 170 1.29 -3.95 14.57
CA PRO A 170 0.88 -2.82 13.73
C PRO A 170 2.11 -2.06 13.20
N PHE A 171 2.03 -1.51 11.97
CA PHE A 171 3.16 -0.81 11.35
C PHE A 171 4.42 -1.69 11.21
N PHE A 172 4.22 -2.98 10.95
CA PHE A 172 5.29 -3.88 10.51
C PHE A 172 4.89 -4.59 9.23
N SER A 173 5.90 -4.98 8.48
CA SER A 173 5.78 -5.81 7.30
C SER A 173 6.61 -7.08 7.39
N THR A 174 6.24 -8.09 6.62
CA THR A 174 7.05 -9.28 6.41
C THR A 174 6.91 -9.81 5.00
N GLN A 175 7.96 -10.46 4.52
CA GLN A 175 7.97 -11.15 3.25
C GLN A 175 7.48 -12.60 3.39
N ILE A 176 6.55 -12.99 2.52
CA ILE A 176 6.05 -14.35 2.31
C ILE A 176 6.18 -14.68 0.82
N GLY A 177 7.23 -15.42 0.45
CA GLY A 177 7.55 -15.65 -0.96
C GLY A 177 7.83 -14.32 -1.68
N ASN A 178 7.07 -14.04 -2.74
CA ASN A 178 7.17 -12.78 -3.49
C ASN A 178 6.20 -11.68 -3.00
N TYR A 179 5.48 -11.92 -1.90
CA TYR A 179 4.50 -10.98 -1.36
C TYR A 179 5.01 -10.32 -0.09
N MET A 180 4.86 -9.01 -0.02
CA MET A 180 5.06 -8.25 1.21
C MET A 180 3.69 -8.03 1.85
N LEU A 181 3.55 -8.47 3.10
CA LEU A 181 2.37 -8.23 3.91
C LEU A 181 2.72 -7.17 4.95
N ALA A 182 1.99 -6.07 4.96
CA ALA A 182 2.09 -5.02 5.96
C ALA A 182 0.83 -5.00 6.82
N ARG A 183 0.97 -4.94 8.15
CA ARG A 183 -0.16 -4.75 9.07
C ARG A 183 -0.44 -3.26 9.23
N THR A 184 -0.96 -2.71 8.15
CA THR A 184 -1.33 -1.31 7.93
C THR A 184 -2.71 -1.26 7.28
N GLY A 185 -3.30 -0.08 7.21
CA GLY A 185 -4.61 0.12 6.60
C GLY A 185 -5.19 1.50 6.88
N TYR A 186 -6.27 1.80 6.16
CA TYR A 186 -6.93 3.11 6.17
C TYR A 186 -8.38 3.04 6.68
N THR A 187 -8.74 1.98 7.40
CA THR A 187 -10.14 1.70 7.77
C THR A 187 -10.44 1.83 9.26
N GLY A 188 -9.41 1.83 10.11
CA GLY A 188 -9.53 1.70 11.57
C GLY A 188 -9.73 0.26 12.06
N GLU A 189 -9.90 -0.71 11.16
CA GLU A 189 -9.92 -2.14 11.50
C GLU A 189 -8.53 -2.76 11.39
N ASP A 190 -8.39 -3.98 11.92
CA ASP A 190 -7.21 -4.80 11.65
C ASP A 190 -7.23 -5.31 10.20
N GLY A 191 -6.07 -5.66 9.66
CA GLY A 191 -5.96 -6.05 8.27
C GLY A 191 -4.53 -6.22 7.79
N PHE A 192 -4.41 -6.44 6.48
CA PHE A 192 -3.15 -6.36 5.79
C PHE A 192 -3.28 -5.46 4.55
N GLU A 193 -2.20 -4.77 4.24
CA GLU A 193 -1.90 -4.37 2.87
C GLU A 193 -0.96 -5.41 2.27
N VAL A 194 -1.33 -5.95 1.12
CA VAL A 194 -0.58 -6.98 0.40
C VAL A 194 0.00 -6.37 -0.85
N ILE A 195 1.32 -6.25 -0.89
CA ILE A 195 2.07 -5.80 -2.06
C ILE A 195 2.63 -7.05 -2.76
N LEU A 196 2.36 -7.19 -4.05
CA LEU A 196 2.68 -8.38 -4.83
C LEU A 196 2.98 -8.04 -6.29
N PRO A 197 3.66 -8.92 -7.06
CA PRO A 197 3.82 -8.72 -8.51
C PRO A 197 2.48 -8.50 -9.19
N ALA A 198 2.37 -7.49 -10.04
CA ALA A 198 1.13 -7.12 -10.71
C ALA A 198 0.52 -8.29 -11.49
N LYS A 199 1.36 -9.13 -12.11
CA LYS A 199 0.91 -10.35 -12.81
C LYS A 199 0.21 -11.39 -11.93
N ASN A 200 0.37 -11.32 -10.60
CA ASN A 200 -0.25 -12.26 -9.65
C ASN A 200 -1.53 -11.70 -9.01
N VAL A 201 -1.87 -10.41 -9.22
CA VAL A 201 -2.93 -9.75 -8.45
C VAL A 201 -4.31 -10.29 -8.76
N CYS A 202 -4.62 -10.63 -10.02
CA CYS A 202 -5.91 -11.21 -10.39
C CYS A 202 -6.16 -12.53 -9.68
N GLY A 203 -5.17 -13.44 -9.69
CA GLY A 203 -5.30 -14.73 -8.99
C GLY A 203 -5.42 -14.57 -7.48
N PHE A 204 -4.73 -13.59 -6.88
CA PHE A 204 -4.88 -13.30 -5.45
C PHE A 204 -6.25 -12.71 -5.11
N TRP A 205 -6.75 -11.80 -5.95
CA TRP A 205 -8.09 -11.23 -5.85
C TRP A 205 -9.18 -12.30 -5.92
N GLU A 206 -9.13 -13.17 -6.93
CA GLU A 206 -10.07 -14.29 -7.06
C GLU A 206 -10.05 -15.22 -5.84
N ALA A 207 -8.86 -15.50 -5.30
CA ALA A 207 -8.73 -16.31 -4.08
C ALA A 207 -9.39 -15.63 -2.87
N LEU A 208 -9.23 -14.31 -2.71
CA LEU A 208 -9.92 -13.54 -1.67
C LEU A 208 -11.44 -13.66 -1.78
N LEU A 209 -11.98 -13.42 -2.98
CA LEU A 209 -13.42 -13.49 -3.23
C LEU A 209 -13.98 -14.89 -2.94
N LYS A 210 -13.27 -15.94 -3.38
CA LYS A 210 -13.64 -17.34 -3.12
C LYS A 210 -13.71 -17.66 -1.63
N HIS A 211 -12.92 -16.98 -0.80
CA HIS A 211 -12.93 -17.13 0.65
C HIS A 211 -13.84 -16.13 1.38
N GLY A 212 -14.76 -15.48 0.65
CA GLY A 212 -15.80 -14.63 1.22
C GLY A 212 -15.32 -13.24 1.65
N VAL A 213 -14.16 -12.80 1.17
CA VAL A 213 -13.75 -11.40 1.27
C VAL A 213 -14.52 -10.60 0.22
N VAL A 214 -15.18 -9.54 0.63
CA VAL A 214 -16.08 -8.78 -0.24
C VAL A 214 -15.33 -7.60 -0.87
N PRO A 215 -15.48 -7.34 -2.19
CA PRO A 215 -14.84 -6.20 -2.80
C PRO A 215 -15.50 -4.90 -2.31
N CYS A 216 -14.68 -3.90 -1.99
CA CYS A 216 -15.12 -2.60 -1.49
C CYS A 216 -14.51 -1.49 -2.36
N GLY A 217 -15.33 -0.49 -2.70
CA GLY A 217 -14.92 0.66 -3.49
C GLY A 217 -14.31 1.78 -2.64
N LEU A 218 -14.08 2.93 -3.26
CA LEU A 218 -13.49 4.11 -2.62
C LEU A 218 -14.42 4.88 -1.67
N GLY A 219 -15.73 4.62 -1.71
CA GLY A 219 -16.77 5.37 -0.97
C GLY A 219 -17.19 4.76 0.36
#